data_AF-A0A2E4Y8S4-F1
#
_entry.id   AF-A0A2E4Y8S4-F1
#
_cell.length_a   1.000
_cell.length_b   1.000
_cell.length_c   1.000
_cell.angle_alpha   90.00
_cell.angle_beta   90.00
_cell.angle_gamma   90.00
#
_symmetry.space_group_name_H-M   'P 1'
#
loop_
_entity.id
_entity.type
_entity.pdbx_description
1 polymer ?
#
loop_
_entity_poly.entity_id
_entity_poly.type
_entity_poly.pdbx_seq_one_letter_code
_entity_poly.pdbx_strand_id
1 'polypeptide(L)'
;MDKEADQKSLIDLEMKSFILFSFLIFLSWPIFLIVSYTLSKHQISSMPAYWQFLVPITYLFFGYYSLQKKIPFPLIKKGEANTNAFFYSLLSLNFLWSFYISMKHDPNIDGYFLIFSFGLIQIFQSTTGLFNAKNTLISGILQVIFTSISYIFIYEDKFSIDDHLAIHFLWINILFFSFLNEVITRQINRIKEIQFDLEVNNMELDDYSEHIHRLLKEVENHNKFLKSTVEEKTKEIRNLLDHMKLAIFAVNEDYQILNPISKHSEDIFEQTIIGKSIFDVLYPDIKEDSKEFEDINCSFPLFFGEDEFQFSAFKENLPEIVKVPIETEDGENNKLLKLSYAPILNETKLVEKVLFMVEDITQSEEFFFKVQDEFIDFRYVKEVIARENKERIAIILEIAIKDGLTLFNRFYYNEDKQEDPVYFKNLLTEWFDKVRKNVNDLVLLDRALNREFWYVDKLDPESDDFIDLKIESPRRLSLSILGSGLNYIFKYSSNAELFFPVFYDLDYPFIYDISNKFDSLQESLMSLRQIDNEKLKDSTLKVINQLILLFSLSKIIQHDQLASEIDDLRYYLKKHIEKNDNSLSLFGKTYNRITTNILKLTKSLKEDIKEKIEKKKEERAA
;
A
#
# COMPACT_ATOMS: atom_id res chain seq x y z
N MET A 1 34.97 26.35 0.82
CA MET A 1 36.42 26.09 0.88
C MET A 1 37.22 26.92 -0.14
N ASP A 2 37.02 26.81 -1.46
CA ASP A 2 37.89 27.56 -2.41
C ASP A 2 37.78 29.10 -2.35
N LYS A 3 36.61 29.67 -2.01
CA LYS A 3 36.44 31.13 -1.94
C LYS A 3 37.12 31.79 -0.74
N GLU A 4 37.36 31.07 0.35
CA GLU A 4 37.98 31.63 1.57
C GLU A 4 39.50 31.65 1.49
N ALA A 5 40.10 30.64 0.85
CA ALA A 5 41.53 30.63 0.56
C ALA A 5 41.92 31.82 -0.35
N ASP A 6 41.06 32.14 -1.32
CA ASP A 6 41.25 33.29 -2.21
C ASP A 6 41.17 34.63 -1.46
N GLN A 7 40.25 34.78 -0.51
CA GLN A 7 40.05 36.03 0.22
C GLN A 7 41.19 36.35 1.20
N LYS A 8 41.74 35.33 1.87
CA LYS A 8 42.92 35.47 2.75
C LYS A 8 44.19 35.81 1.95
N SER A 9 44.31 35.27 0.73
CA SER A 9 45.42 35.61 -0.17
C SER A 9 45.36 37.05 -0.68
N LEU A 10 44.15 37.58 -0.88
CA LEU A 10 43.94 38.91 -1.45
C LEU A 10 44.36 40.01 -0.46
N ILE A 11 43.96 39.89 0.81
CA ILE A 11 44.28 40.87 1.86
C ILE A 11 45.80 40.90 2.13
N ASP A 12 46.45 39.74 2.17
CA ASP A 12 47.91 39.65 2.35
C ASP A 12 48.66 40.26 1.16
N LEU A 13 48.14 40.11 -0.07
CA LEU A 13 48.70 40.72 -1.27
C LEU A 13 48.59 42.25 -1.23
N GLU A 14 47.41 42.79 -0.87
CA GLU A 14 47.17 44.22 -0.79
C GLU A 14 48.04 44.90 0.27
N MET A 15 48.24 44.25 1.41
CA MET A 15 49.09 44.78 2.48
C MET A 15 50.58 44.79 2.08
N LYS A 16 51.08 43.72 1.45
CA LYS A 16 52.45 43.66 0.89
C LYS A 16 52.66 44.71 -0.20
N SER A 17 51.65 44.90 -1.05
CA SER A 17 51.61 45.93 -2.08
C SER A 17 51.70 47.35 -1.50
N PHE A 18 50.94 47.65 -0.46
CA PHE A 18 50.99 48.94 0.22
C PHE A 18 52.34 49.23 0.88
N ILE A 19 52.94 48.22 1.54
CA ILE A 19 54.26 48.33 2.16
C ILE A 19 55.33 48.59 1.09
N LEU A 20 55.30 47.85 -0.02
CA LEU A 20 56.25 48.03 -1.13
C LEU A 20 56.10 49.42 -1.78
N PHE A 21 54.88 49.90 -1.96
CA PHE A 21 54.61 51.23 -2.52
C PHE A 21 55.15 52.35 -1.64
N SER A 22 54.83 52.29 -0.35
CA SER A 22 55.34 53.23 0.65
C SER A 22 56.87 53.22 0.67
N PHE A 23 57.46 52.03 0.58
CA PHE A 23 58.91 51.87 0.51
C PHE A 23 59.54 52.51 -0.73
N LEU A 24 58.95 52.33 -1.91
CA LEU A 24 59.45 52.94 -3.16
C LEU A 24 59.35 54.46 -3.15
N ILE A 25 58.28 55.01 -2.57
CA ILE A 25 58.18 56.46 -2.30
C ILE A 25 59.33 56.89 -1.39
N PHE A 26 59.58 56.16 -0.31
CA PHE A 26 60.62 56.50 0.65
C PHE A 26 62.04 56.37 0.12
N LEU A 27 62.30 55.48 -0.82
CA LEU A 27 63.63 55.31 -1.42
C LEU A 27 63.90 56.30 -2.55
N SER A 28 62.86 56.71 -3.28
CA SER A 28 62.97 57.66 -4.39
C SER A 28 63.20 59.11 -3.92
N TRP A 29 62.64 59.50 -2.77
CA TRP A 29 62.78 60.85 -2.22
C TRP A 29 64.21 61.27 -1.83
N PRO A 30 65.02 60.44 -1.17
CA PRO A 30 66.42 60.79 -0.93
C PRO A 30 67.24 60.78 -2.21
N ILE A 31 67.02 59.83 -3.12
CA ILE A 31 67.70 59.85 -4.43
C ILE A 31 67.41 61.17 -5.16
N PHE A 32 66.16 61.66 -5.08
CA PHE A 32 65.77 62.97 -5.59
C PHE A 32 66.54 64.12 -4.94
N LEU A 33 66.61 64.14 -3.60
CA LEU A 33 67.31 65.19 -2.86
C LEU A 33 68.82 65.17 -3.16
N ILE A 34 69.41 63.98 -3.25
CA ILE A 34 70.82 63.77 -3.59
C ILE A 34 71.09 64.28 -5.00
N VAL A 35 70.33 63.84 -5.99
CA VAL A 35 70.50 64.27 -7.38
C VAL A 35 70.29 65.79 -7.51
N SER A 36 69.25 66.35 -6.88
CA SER A 36 68.97 67.78 -6.93
C SER A 36 70.07 68.61 -6.26
N TYR A 37 70.57 68.18 -5.11
CA TYR A 37 71.67 68.84 -4.41
C TYR A 37 72.97 68.79 -5.22
N THR A 38 73.29 67.63 -5.80
CA THR A 38 74.52 67.42 -6.58
C THR A 38 74.51 68.26 -7.85
N LEU A 39 73.36 68.33 -8.55
CA LEU A 39 73.13 69.18 -9.72
C LEU A 39 73.22 70.68 -9.38
N SER A 40 72.66 71.09 -8.24
CA SER A 40 72.74 72.47 -7.73
C SER A 40 74.20 72.89 -7.47
N LYS A 41 74.97 72.06 -6.77
CA LYS A 41 76.36 72.38 -6.36
C LYS A 41 77.34 72.41 -7.55
N HIS A 42 77.12 71.61 -8.59
CA HIS A 42 78.01 71.56 -9.76
C HIS A 42 77.66 72.57 -10.86
N GLN A 43 76.70 73.49 -10.62
CA GLN A 43 76.28 74.55 -11.56
C GLN A 43 76.10 74.04 -13.01
N ILE A 44 75.48 72.87 -13.18
CA ILE A 44 75.13 72.36 -14.51
C ILE A 44 73.90 73.14 -14.98
N SER A 45 74.13 74.35 -15.47
CA SER A 45 73.12 75.39 -15.74
C SER A 45 72.19 75.10 -16.92
N SER A 46 72.36 73.98 -17.60
CA SER A 46 71.60 73.63 -18.80
C SER A 46 70.52 72.55 -18.61
N MET A 47 70.40 71.95 -17.42
CA MET A 47 69.40 70.90 -17.20
C MET A 47 68.08 71.50 -16.70
N PRO A 48 66.96 71.39 -17.45
CA PRO A 48 65.68 71.96 -17.04
C PRO A 48 65.16 71.34 -15.73
N ALA A 49 64.61 72.16 -14.83
CA ALA A 49 64.14 71.74 -13.49
C ALA A 49 63.18 70.54 -13.50
N TYR A 50 62.42 70.32 -14.58
CA TYR A 50 61.51 69.17 -14.68
C TYR A 50 62.22 67.81 -14.76
N TRP A 51 63.49 67.75 -15.20
CA TRP A 51 64.25 66.50 -15.24
C TRP A 51 64.57 65.95 -13.85
N GLN A 52 64.69 66.83 -12.85
CA GLN A 52 64.91 66.42 -11.46
C GLN A 52 63.70 65.61 -10.94
N PHE A 53 62.48 66.01 -11.30
CA PHE A 53 61.26 65.31 -10.91
C PHE A 53 60.98 64.04 -11.73
N LEU A 54 61.63 63.89 -12.88
CA LEU A 54 61.36 62.79 -13.81
C LEU A 54 61.85 61.44 -13.25
N VAL A 55 62.95 61.41 -12.48
CA VAL A 55 63.48 60.18 -11.86
C VAL A 55 62.57 59.65 -10.74
N PRO A 56 62.10 60.47 -9.77
CA PRO A 56 61.14 59.99 -8.77
C PRO A 56 59.79 59.64 -9.39
N ILE A 57 59.30 60.44 -10.34
CA ILE A 57 58.03 60.17 -11.00
C ILE A 57 58.12 58.86 -11.79
N THR A 58 59.23 58.59 -12.50
CA THR A 58 59.42 57.30 -13.19
C THR A 58 59.53 56.14 -12.21
N TYR A 59 60.23 56.30 -11.07
CA TYR A 59 60.27 55.27 -10.02
C TYR A 59 58.89 55.01 -9.40
N LEU A 60 58.12 56.05 -9.10
CA LEU A 60 56.75 55.96 -8.59
C LEU A 60 55.81 55.33 -9.61
N PHE A 61 55.95 55.69 -10.88
CA PHE A 61 55.17 55.13 -11.97
C PHE A 61 55.51 53.65 -12.18
N PHE A 62 56.79 53.27 -12.11
CA PHE A 62 57.22 51.86 -12.18
C PHE A 62 56.74 51.06 -10.98
N GLY A 63 56.77 51.64 -9.78
CA GLY A 63 56.22 51.06 -8.56
C GLY A 63 54.71 50.83 -8.67
N TYR A 64 53.96 51.87 -9.05
CA TYR A 64 52.52 51.81 -9.27
C TYR A 64 52.13 50.80 -10.37
N TYR A 65 52.87 50.79 -11.49
CA TYR A 65 52.64 49.84 -12.58
C TYR A 65 52.91 48.39 -12.15
N SER A 66 53.97 48.16 -11.37
CA SER A 66 54.30 46.84 -10.82
C SER A 66 53.21 46.33 -9.86
N LEU A 67 52.58 47.25 -9.10
CA LEU A 67 51.47 46.96 -8.20
C LEU A 67 50.18 46.59 -8.95
N GLN A 68 49.81 47.38 -9.97
CA GLN A 68 48.60 47.11 -10.75
C GLN A 68 48.65 45.79 -11.54
N LYS A 69 49.82 45.43 -12.07
CA LYS A 69 49.96 44.25 -12.94
C LYS A 69 50.10 42.93 -12.18
N LYS A 70 50.06 42.93 -10.83
CA LYS A 70 50.33 41.77 -9.97
C LYS A 70 51.55 40.97 -10.47
N ILE A 71 52.59 41.65 -10.96
CA ILE A 71 53.74 40.97 -11.56
C ILE A 71 54.40 40.16 -10.44
N PRO A 72 54.40 38.82 -10.51
CA PRO A 72 55.03 38.03 -9.48
C PRO A 72 56.53 38.27 -9.64
N PHE A 73 57.14 39.03 -8.72
CA PHE A 73 58.60 39.17 -8.69
C PHE A 73 59.19 37.76 -8.56
N PRO A 74 59.87 37.23 -9.60
CA PRO A 74 60.25 35.81 -9.63
C PRO A 74 61.29 35.46 -8.55
N LEU A 75 61.91 36.46 -7.92
CA LEU A 75 62.88 36.31 -6.84
C LEU A 75 62.27 36.14 -5.44
N ILE A 76 60.97 36.37 -5.25
CA ILE A 76 60.35 36.41 -3.90
C ILE A 76 59.65 35.08 -3.53
N LYS A 77 59.52 34.14 -4.47
CA LYS A 77 58.79 32.87 -4.23
C LYS A 77 59.52 31.86 -3.32
N LYS A 78 60.77 32.11 -2.90
CA LYS A 78 61.47 31.26 -1.92
C LYS A 78 62.11 32.11 -0.81
N GLY A 79 61.35 32.23 0.29
CA GLY A 79 61.82 32.61 1.62
C GLY A 79 61.78 34.10 1.92
N GLU A 80 61.02 34.49 2.95
CA GLU A 80 61.11 35.81 3.60
C GLU A 80 62.56 36.20 3.94
N ALA A 81 63.42 35.20 4.18
CA ALA A 81 64.85 35.36 4.39
C ALA A 81 65.59 36.00 3.21
N ASN A 82 65.21 35.71 1.95
CA ASN A 82 65.89 36.22 0.77
C ASN A 82 65.49 37.66 0.43
N THR A 83 64.24 38.03 0.65
CA THR A 83 63.79 39.44 0.54
C THR A 83 64.46 40.31 1.58
N ASN A 84 64.55 39.85 2.83
CA ASN A 84 65.24 40.59 3.89
C ASN A 84 66.74 40.70 3.59
N ALA A 85 67.39 39.62 3.14
CA ALA A 85 68.81 39.65 2.78
C ALA A 85 69.13 40.59 1.62
N PHE A 86 68.35 40.55 0.53
CA PHE A 86 68.51 41.46 -0.61
C PHE A 86 68.34 42.91 -0.19
N PHE A 87 67.37 43.16 0.70
CA PHE A 87 67.12 44.48 1.25
C PHE A 87 68.27 44.96 2.16
N TYR A 88 68.75 44.13 3.09
CA TYR A 88 69.91 44.47 3.93
C TYR A 88 71.15 44.71 3.08
N SER A 89 71.30 44.00 1.96
CA SER A 89 72.40 44.22 1.00
C SER A 89 72.29 45.60 0.35
N LEU A 90 71.10 45.97 -0.14
CA LEU A 90 70.84 47.28 -0.73
C LEU A 90 71.02 48.42 0.28
N LEU A 91 70.55 48.23 1.50
CA LEU A 91 70.65 49.22 2.55
C LEU A 91 72.09 49.37 3.05
N SER A 92 72.83 48.26 3.17
CA SER A 92 74.27 48.28 3.44
C SER A 92 75.04 48.93 2.31
N LEU A 93 74.68 48.67 1.05
CA LEU A 93 75.29 49.30 -0.12
C LEU A 93 75.03 50.82 -0.11
N ASN A 94 73.81 51.24 0.23
CA ASN A 94 73.44 52.65 0.31
C ASN A 94 74.14 53.36 1.48
N PHE A 95 74.27 52.68 2.62
CA PHE A 95 75.06 53.16 3.77
C PHE A 95 76.54 53.28 3.41
N LEU A 96 77.14 52.25 2.79
CA LEU A 96 78.54 52.25 2.37
C LEU A 96 78.81 53.30 1.29
N TRP A 97 77.88 53.49 0.35
CA TRP A 97 77.96 54.53 -0.67
C TRP A 97 77.87 55.91 -0.04
N SER A 98 76.91 56.12 0.87
CA SER A 98 76.75 57.39 1.60
C SER A 98 77.98 57.70 2.45
N PHE A 99 78.55 56.69 3.11
CA PHE A 99 79.80 56.79 3.86
C PHE A 99 81.00 57.09 2.95
N TYR A 100 81.08 56.47 1.77
CA TYR A 100 82.13 56.73 0.79
C TYR A 100 82.06 58.14 0.21
N ILE A 101 80.85 58.62 -0.11
CA ILE A 101 80.62 60.01 -0.55
C ILE A 101 81.02 60.97 0.58
N SER A 102 80.64 60.66 1.81
CA SER A 102 80.99 61.44 2.98
C SER A 102 82.51 61.55 3.18
N MET A 103 83.25 60.46 3.00
CA MET A 103 84.71 60.49 3.11
C MET A 103 85.41 61.38 2.05
N LYS A 104 84.72 61.79 0.98
CA LYS A 104 85.30 62.52 -0.16
C LYS A 104 84.81 63.96 -0.33
N HIS A 105 83.78 64.38 0.39
CA HIS A 105 83.14 65.68 0.20
C HIS A 105 83.15 66.52 1.49
N ASP A 106 82.51 67.69 1.40
CA ASP A 106 82.53 68.76 2.41
C ASP A 106 81.88 68.28 3.72
N PRO A 107 82.57 68.32 4.87
CA PRO A 107 82.15 67.68 6.14
C PRO A 107 80.76 68.09 6.64
N ASN A 108 80.24 69.24 6.19
CA ASN A 108 78.91 69.72 6.57
C ASN A 108 77.75 68.99 5.86
N ILE A 109 77.97 68.43 4.67
CA ILE A 109 76.94 67.67 3.93
C ILE A 109 76.84 66.24 4.46
N ASP A 110 77.95 65.76 5.00
CA ASP A 110 78.20 64.38 5.37
C ASP A 110 77.40 63.92 6.58
N GLY A 111 77.17 64.82 7.54
CA GLY A 111 76.32 64.56 8.71
C GLY A 111 74.88 64.24 8.33
N TYR A 112 74.32 64.94 7.33
CA TYR A 112 72.93 64.74 6.92
C TYR A 112 72.71 63.37 6.25
N PHE A 113 73.67 62.88 5.47
CA PHE A 113 73.60 61.57 4.83
C PHE A 113 73.64 60.41 5.83
N LEU A 114 74.49 60.54 6.85
CA LEU A 114 74.62 59.55 7.91
C LEU A 114 73.34 59.48 8.75
N ILE A 115 72.83 60.64 9.17
CA ILE A 115 71.58 60.77 9.90
C ILE A 115 70.39 60.18 9.11
N PHE A 116 70.33 60.46 7.81
CA PHE A 116 69.29 59.96 6.94
C PHE A 116 69.36 58.44 6.76
N SER A 117 70.57 57.88 6.58
CA SER A 117 70.77 56.44 6.48
C SER A 117 70.34 55.70 7.74
N PHE A 118 70.59 56.28 8.92
CA PHE A 118 70.07 55.74 10.19
C PHE A 118 68.54 55.80 10.28
N GLY A 119 67.91 56.87 9.79
CA GLY A 119 66.44 56.95 9.70
C GLY A 119 65.82 55.87 8.84
N LEU A 120 66.41 55.55 7.68
CA LEU A 120 65.95 54.46 6.82
C LEU A 120 66.13 53.08 7.49
N ILE A 121 67.22 52.86 8.22
CA ILE A 121 67.42 51.64 9.03
C ILE A 121 66.28 51.49 10.03
N GLN A 122 65.92 52.57 10.73
CA GLN A 122 64.90 52.53 11.77
C GLN A 122 63.48 52.28 11.21
N ILE A 123 63.12 52.99 10.13
CA ILE A 123 61.83 52.76 9.45
C ILE A 123 61.74 51.29 9.03
N PHE A 124 62.82 50.74 8.46
CA PHE A 124 62.84 49.34 8.06
C PHE A 124 62.75 48.36 9.24
N GLN A 125 63.49 48.62 10.32
CA GLN A 125 63.41 47.83 11.56
C GLN A 125 61.99 47.84 12.14
N SER A 126 61.27 48.95 12.02
CA SER A 126 59.88 49.07 12.47
C SER A 126 58.89 48.31 11.58
N THR A 127 59.03 48.39 10.26
CA THR A 127 58.10 47.76 9.31
C THR A 127 58.28 46.25 9.18
N THR A 128 59.47 45.72 9.48
CA THR A 128 59.74 44.28 9.39
C THR A 128 59.30 43.48 10.61
N GLY A 129 58.87 44.15 11.69
CA GLY A 129 58.41 43.48 12.92
C GLY A 129 59.49 42.69 13.68
N LEU A 130 60.76 42.79 13.26
CA LEU A 130 61.91 42.09 13.86
C LEU A 130 62.25 42.57 15.28
N PHE A 131 61.67 43.70 15.70
CA PHE A 131 61.91 44.30 17.01
C PHE A 131 60.57 44.60 17.70
N ASN A 132 60.40 44.11 18.93
CA ASN A 132 59.26 44.48 19.78
C ASN A 132 59.24 46.01 19.98
N ALA A 133 58.05 46.59 20.22
CA ALA A 133 57.84 48.04 20.37
C ALA A 133 58.86 48.74 21.29
N LYS A 134 59.30 48.05 22.35
CA LYS A 134 60.37 48.50 23.25
C LYS A 134 61.70 48.77 22.53
N ASN A 135 62.10 47.89 21.60
CA ASN A 135 63.34 48.01 20.84
C ASN A 135 63.23 49.06 19.73
N THR A 136 62.06 49.24 19.12
CA THR A 136 61.82 50.34 18.17
C THR A 136 61.90 51.70 18.86
N LEU A 137 61.37 51.80 20.09
CA LEU A 137 61.47 52.99 20.93
C LEU A 137 62.93 53.27 21.32
N ILE A 138 63.67 52.25 21.77
CA ILE A 138 65.09 52.38 22.11
C ILE A 138 65.91 52.82 20.89
N SER A 139 65.65 52.25 19.71
CA SER A 139 66.30 52.64 18.45
C SER A 139 66.01 54.11 18.10
N GLY A 140 64.76 54.57 18.27
CA GLY A 140 64.41 55.97 18.07
C GLY A 140 65.07 56.93 19.05
N ILE A 141 65.16 56.55 20.32
CA ILE A 141 65.87 57.32 21.34
C ILE A 141 67.36 57.40 21.01
N LEU A 142 67.99 56.28 20.63
CA LEU A 142 69.40 56.27 20.23
C LEU A 142 69.65 57.14 18.99
N GLN A 143 68.75 57.14 18.02
CA GLN A 143 68.86 57.99 16.84
C GLN A 143 68.72 59.48 17.19
N VAL A 144 67.78 59.85 18.07
CA VAL A 144 67.67 61.22 18.58
C VAL A 144 68.97 61.63 19.27
N ILE A 145 69.57 60.75 20.07
CA ILE A 145 70.84 61.01 20.75
C ILE A 145 71.97 61.19 19.72
N PHE A 146 72.11 60.29 18.76
CA PHE A 146 73.15 60.36 17.73
C PHE A 146 73.02 61.61 16.85
N THR A 147 71.80 61.94 16.41
CA THR A 147 71.52 63.15 15.62
C THR A 147 71.82 64.41 16.41
N SER A 148 71.49 64.43 17.71
CA SER A 148 71.79 65.55 18.61
C SER A 148 73.30 65.68 18.86
N ILE A 149 74.03 64.57 18.99
CA ILE A 149 75.49 64.57 19.11
C ILE A 149 76.15 65.06 17.82
N SER A 150 75.72 64.56 16.65
CA SER A 150 76.18 65.03 15.34
C SER A 150 75.91 66.53 15.17
N TYR A 151 74.75 67.02 15.64
CA TYR A 151 74.42 68.45 15.67
C TYR A 151 75.40 69.27 16.51
N ILE A 152 75.78 68.79 17.70
CA ILE A 152 76.77 69.45 18.56
C ILE A 152 78.14 69.53 17.88
N PHE A 153 78.56 68.47 17.19
CA PHE A 153 79.86 68.44 16.49
C PHE A 153 79.94 69.32 15.23
N ILE A 154 78.82 69.61 14.58
CA ILE A 154 78.78 70.44 13.36
C ILE A 154 78.65 71.94 13.70
N TYR A 155 78.40 72.29 14.97
CA TYR A 155 78.02 73.63 15.41
C TYR A 155 79.15 74.69 15.45
N GLU A 156 80.37 74.36 15.04
CA GLU A 156 81.52 75.29 15.16
C GLU A 156 81.61 76.35 14.04
N ASP A 157 80.82 76.30 12.96
CA ASP A 157 80.85 77.35 11.93
C ASP A 157 79.46 77.80 11.42
N LYS A 158 79.35 79.09 11.10
CA LYS A 158 78.09 79.84 10.86
C LYS A 158 77.17 79.17 9.82
N PHE A 159 76.04 78.66 10.29
CA PHE A 159 75.00 78.07 9.44
C PHE A 159 74.14 79.11 8.69
N SER A 160 73.64 78.70 7.52
CA SER A 160 72.67 79.45 6.72
C SER A 160 71.22 79.11 7.14
N ILE A 161 70.24 79.92 6.75
CA ILE A 161 68.81 79.68 7.05
C ILE A 161 68.33 78.31 6.52
N ASP A 162 68.92 77.84 5.42
CA ASP A 162 68.55 76.58 4.77
C ASP A 162 68.86 75.35 5.63
N ASP A 163 69.86 75.44 6.50
CA ASP A 163 70.28 74.34 7.37
C ASP A 163 69.33 74.16 8.56
N HIS A 164 68.78 75.25 9.10
CA HIS A 164 67.74 75.17 10.12
C HIS A 164 66.44 74.55 9.58
N LEU A 165 66.09 74.83 8.32
CA LEU A 165 64.93 74.21 7.65
C LEU A 165 65.14 72.71 7.46
N ALA A 166 66.33 72.27 7.05
CA ALA A 166 66.65 70.84 6.91
C ALA A 166 66.49 70.09 8.24
N ILE A 167 66.91 70.69 9.36
CA ILE A 167 66.79 70.10 10.70
C ILE A 167 65.32 70.02 11.15
N HIS A 168 64.54 71.08 10.96
CA HIS A 168 63.11 71.06 11.28
C HIS A 168 62.38 70.02 10.44
N PHE A 169 62.75 69.89 9.17
CA PHE A 169 62.22 68.87 8.29
C PHE A 169 62.57 67.46 8.78
N LEU A 170 63.80 67.21 9.24
CA LEU A 170 64.20 65.92 9.83
C LEU A 170 63.34 65.56 11.04
N TRP A 171 63.13 66.49 11.97
CA TRP A 171 62.31 66.27 13.16
C TRP A 171 60.85 65.99 12.84
N ILE A 172 60.27 66.74 11.89
CA ILE A 172 58.91 66.51 11.40
C ILE A 172 58.79 65.10 10.81
N ASN A 173 59.79 64.65 10.04
CA ASN A 173 59.80 63.30 9.50
C ASN A 173 59.85 62.25 10.62
N ILE A 174 60.76 62.37 11.60
CA ILE A 174 60.86 61.41 12.72
C ILE A 174 59.55 61.29 13.49
N LEU A 175 58.88 62.43 13.78
CA LEU A 175 57.59 62.45 14.45
C LEU A 175 56.49 61.81 13.59
N PHE A 176 56.46 62.16 12.30
CA PHE A 176 55.51 61.57 11.35
C PHE A 176 55.67 60.06 11.25
N PHE A 177 56.91 59.53 11.17
CA PHE A 177 57.17 58.10 11.13
C PHE A 177 56.81 57.39 12.42
N SER A 178 57.09 58.01 13.57
CA SER A 178 56.71 57.45 14.87
C SER A 178 55.18 57.30 14.97
N PHE A 179 54.44 58.31 14.51
CA PHE A 179 52.97 58.26 14.43
C PHE A 179 52.48 57.19 13.44
N LEU A 180 53.06 57.15 12.23
CA LEU A 180 52.69 56.17 11.20
C LEU A 180 52.91 54.73 11.70
N ASN A 181 54.04 54.49 12.38
CA ASN A 181 54.37 53.19 12.94
C ASN A 181 53.39 52.76 14.04
N GLU A 182 52.96 53.69 14.90
CA GLU A 182 51.93 53.41 15.89
C GLU A 182 50.58 53.04 15.24
N VAL A 183 50.17 53.79 14.21
CA VAL A 183 48.93 53.51 13.47
C VAL A 183 48.99 52.13 12.80
N ILE A 184 50.10 51.81 12.13
CA ILE A 184 50.31 50.51 11.48
C ILE A 184 50.27 49.38 12.52
N THR A 185 50.97 49.55 13.64
CA THR A 185 51.01 48.55 14.71
C THR A 185 49.61 48.28 15.27
N ARG A 186 48.80 49.33 15.48
CA ARG A 186 47.40 49.20 15.93
C ARG A 186 46.55 48.43 14.91
N GLN A 187 46.71 48.68 13.61
CA GLN A 187 45.97 47.96 12.57
C GLN A 187 46.37 46.48 12.49
N ILE A 188 47.68 46.18 12.59
CA ILE A 188 48.18 44.80 12.60
C ILE A 188 47.59 44.03 13.79
N ASN A 189 47.53 44.63 14.97
CA ASN A 189 46.96 43.98 16.14
C ASN A 189 45.45 43.71 15.97
N ARG A 190 44.68 44.66 15.42
CA ARG A 190 43.26 44.43 15.10
C ARG A 190 43.04 43.31 14.09
N ILE A 191 43.90 43.21 13.07
CA ILE A 191 43.83 42.12 12.10
C ILE A 191 44.09 40.77 12.77
N LYS A 192 45.05 40.70 13.71
CA LYS A 192 45.33 39.47 14.48
C LYS A 192 44.15 39.05 15.35
N GLU A 193 43.48 40.00 16.01
CA GLU A 193 42.26 39.73 16.80
C GLU A 193 41.15 39.17 15.90
N ILE A 194 40.88 39.81 14.76
CA ILE A 194 39.87 39.32 13.80
C ILE A 194 40.22 37.93 13.26
N GLN A 195 41.50 37.67 12.97
CA GLN A 195 41.95 36.35 12.52
C GLN A 195 41.71 35.27 13.58
N PHE A 196 41.96 35.59 14.85
CA PHE A 196 41.71 34.69 15.96
C PHE A 196 40.21 34.40 16.12
N ASP A 197 39.36 35.44 16.08
CA ASP A 197 37.90 35.27 16.17
C ASP A 197 37.34 34.45 15.00
N LEU A 198 37.86 34.65 13.78
CA LEU A 198 37.51 33.83 12.62
C LEU A 198 37.93 32.37 12.78
N GLU A 199 39.11 32.12 13.37
CA GLU A 199 39.59 30.76 13.63
C GLU A 199 38.73 30.05 14.67
N VAL A 200 38.31 30.75 15.74
CA VAL A 200 37.37 30.24 16.73
C VAL A 200 36.00 29.93 16.11
N ASN A 201 35.43 30.85 15.33
CA ASN A 201 34.15 30.62 14.66
C ASN A 201 34.22 29.46 13.65
N ASN A 202 35.35 29.28 12.95
CA ASN A 202 35.54 28.15 12.04
C ASN A 202 35.59 26.83 12.80
N MET A 203 36.25 26.77 13.96
CA MET A 203 36.22 25.58 14.82
C MET A 203 34.78 25.26 15.29
N GLU A 204 34.00 26.28 15.68
CA GLU A 204 32.59 26.07 16.04
C GLU A 204 31.75 25.56 14.85
N LEU A 205 31.96 26.11 13.65
CA LEU A 205 31.29 25.67 12.44
C LEU A 205 31.64 24.22 12.06
N ASP A 206 32.90 23.82 12.24
CA ASP A 206 33.33 22.44 12.04
C ASP A 206 32.67 21.49 13.04
N ASP A 207 32.59 21.87 14.32
CA ASP A 207 31.88 21.11 15.36
C ASP A 207 30.38 20.97 15.04
N TYR A 208 29.72 22.05 14.59
CA TYR A 208 28.32 22.00 14.15
C TYR A 208 28.12 21.11 12.92
N SER A 209 29.03 21.19 11.94
CA SER A 209 28.99 20.36 10.74
C SER A 209 29.10 18.88 11.09
N GLU A 210 29.99 18.53 12.02
CA GLU A 210 30.14 17.16 12.50
C GLU A 210 28.88 16.70 13.26
N HIS A 211 28.30 17.56 14.10
CA HIS A 211 27.07 17.24 14.81
C HIS A 211 25.88 17.00 13.86
N ILE A 212 25.72 17.84 12.83
CA ILE A 212 24.69 17.67 11.79
C ILE A 212 24.91 16.35 11.04
N HIS A 213 26.14 16.00 10.68
CA HIS A 213 26.44 14.73 10.01
C HIS A 213 26.08 13.53 10.88
N ARG A 214 26.33 13.59 12.19
CA ARG A 214 25.91 12.55 13.13
C ARG A 214 24.39 12.41 13.19
N LEU A 215 23.66 13.53 13.31
CA LEU A 215 22.19 13.53 13.32
C LEU A 215 21.57 13.00 12.02
N LEU A 216 22.09 13.41 10.86
CA LEU A 216 21.62 12.89 9.57
C LEU A 216 21.81 11.38 9.47
N LYS A 217 22.97 10.88 9.93
CA LYS A 217 23.26 9.44 9.97
C LYS A 217 22.32 8.70 10.93
N GLU A 218 21.99 9.29 12.08
CA GLU A 218 21.02 8.72 13.01
C GLU A 218 19.62 8.66 12.42
N VAL A 219 19.15 9.73 11.76
CA VAL A 219 17.85 9.75 11.08
C VAL A 219 17.78 8.71 9.95
N GLU A 220 18.84 8.58 9.16
CA GLU A 220 18.92 7.57 8.10
C GLU A 220 18.87 6.15 8.67
N ASN A 221 19.60 5.88 9.76
CA ASN A 221 19.57 4.60 10.45
C ASN A 221 18.18 4.29 11.03
N HIS A 222 17.51 5.27 11.65
CA HIS A 222 16.14 5.10 12.16
C HIS A 222 15.14 4.83 11.03
N ASN A 223 15.21 5.57 9.92
CA ASN A 223 14.35 5.34 8.76
C ASN A 223 14.57 3.95 8.16
N LYS A 224 15.82 3.49 8.06
CA LYS A 224 16.15 2.15 7.57
C LYS A 224 15.63 1.07 8.50
N PHE A 225 15.80 1.25 9.81
CA PHE A 225 15.28 0.34 10.84
C PHE A 225 13.76 0.27 10.77
N LEU A 226 13.07 1.41 10.74
CA LEU A 226 11.61 1.49 10.71
C LEU A 226 11.04 0.83 9.46
N LYS A 227 11.64 1.06 8.28
CA LYS A 227 11.26 0.38 7.03
C LYS A 227 11.39 -1.14 7.17
N SER A 228 12.52 -1.61 7.68
CA SER A 228 12.75 -3.04 7.91
C SER A 228 11.72 -3.63 8.88
N THR A 229 11.40 -2.95 9.98
CA THR A 229 10.41 -3.41 10.96
C THR A 229 9.00 -3.44 10.36
N VAL A 230 8.63 -2.42 9.58
CA VAL A 230 7.33 -2.39 8.89
C VAL A 230 7.23 -3.51 7.85
N GLU A 231 8.28 -3.75 7.07
CA GLU A 231 8.33 -4.85 6.10
C GLU A 231 8.24 -6.23 6.79
N GLU A 232 8.96 -6.43 7.89
CA GLU A 232 8.93 -7.66 8.68
C GLU A 232 7.53 -7.90 9.28
N LYS A 233 6.95 -6.89 9.94
CA LYS A 233 5.60 -6.98 10.52
C LYS A 233 4.53 -7.19 9.45
N THR A 234 4.65 -6.53 8.30
CA THR A 234 3.74 -6.72 7.16
C THR A 234 3.85 -8.14 6.61
N LYS A 235 5.08 -8.68 6.53
CA LYS A 235 5.31 -10.06 6.10
C LYS A 235 4.77 -11.08 7.11
N GLU A 236 4.94 -10.85 8.40
CA GLU A 236 4.33 -11.68 9.46
C GLU A 236 2.80 -11.69 9.34
N ILE A 237 2.16 -10.53 9.19
CA ILE A 237 0.70 -10.43 9.01
C ILE A 237 0.24 -11.16 7.76
N ARG A 238 0.91 -10.96 6.62
CA ARG A 238 0.59 -11.69 5.38
C ARG A 238 0.73 -13.20 5.54
N ASN A 239 1.81 -13.65 6.18
CA ASN A 239 1.99 -15.06 6.47
C ASN A 239 0.87 -15.60 7.36
N LEU A 240 0.42 -14.85 8.38
CA LEU A 240 -0.71 -15.28 9.21
C LEU A 240 -2.00 -15.39 8.39
N LEU A 241 -2.32 -14.37 7.58
CA LEU A 241 -3.49 -14.37 6.71
C LEU A 241 -3.46 -15.51 5.68
N ASP A 242 -2.29 -15.83 5.14
CA ASP A 242 -2.11 -16.90 4.14
C ASP A 242 -2.29 -18.32 4.70
N HIS A 243 -2.13 -18.53 6.01
CA HIS A 243 -2.31 -19.83 6.64
C HIS A 243 -3.71 -20.04 7.22
N MET A 244 -4.53 -18.99 7.31
CA MET A 244 -5.92 -19.09 7.74
C MET A 244 -6.78 -19.58 6.57
N LYS A 245 -7.54 -20.67 6.75
CA LYS A 245 -8.54 -21.24 5.81
C LYS A 245 -9.74 -20.33 5.51
N LEU A 246 -9.56 -19.02 5.56
CA LEU A 246 -10.58 -18.00 5.37
C LEU A 246 -10.14 -17.02 4.29
N ALA A 247 -11.07 -16.63 3.43
CA ALA A 247 -10.89 -15.49 2.56
C ALA A 247 -11.10 -14.21 3.39
N ILE A 248 -10.05 -13.40 3.51
CA ILE A 248 -10.06 -12.17 4.30
C ILE A 248 -9.71 -11.00 3.38
N PHE A 249 -10.61 -10.02 3.30
CA PHE A 249 -10.43 -8.82 2.48
C PHE A 249 -11.20 -7.63 3.07
N ALA A 250 -10.76 -6.42 2.75
CA ALA A 250 -11.40 -5.19 3.20
C ALA A 250 -12.17 -4.52 2.06
N VAL A 251 -13.24 -3.80 2.40
CA VAL A 251 -14.12 -3.11 1.46
C VAL A 251 -14.24 -1.64 1.85
N ASN A 252 -14.14 -0.74 0.88
CA ASN A 252 -14.28 0.70 1.08
C ASN A 252 -15.71 1.21 0.85
N GLU A 253 -15.92 2.51 1.03
CA GLU A 253 -17.20 3.20 0.82
C GLU A 253 -17.75 3.06 -0.62
N ASP A 254 -16.86 2.88 -1.61
CA ASP A 254 -17.22 2.63 -3.01
C ASP A 254 -17.58 1.15 -3.30
N TYR A 255 -17.70 0.33 -2.26
CA TYR A 255 -17.98 -1.12 -2.33
C TYR A 255 -16.90 -1.94 -3.04
N GLN A 256 -15.68 -1.41 -3.18
CA GLN A 256 -14.57 -2.07 -3.85
C GLN A 256 -13.71 -2.87 -2.88
N ILE A 257 -13.29 -4.05 -3.31
CA ILE A 257 -12.39 -4.92 -2.54
C ILE A 257 -10.96 -4.39 -2.61
N LEU A 258 -10.34 -4.15 -1.46
CA LEU A 258 -9.00 -3.59 -1.29
C LEU A 258 -7.96 -4.62 -0.84
N ASN A 259 -6.69 -4.29 -1.05
CA ASN A 259 -5.56 -5.00 -0.46
C ASN A 259 -5.37 -4.65 1.03
N PRO A 260 -4.81 -5.56 1.84
CA PRO A 260 -4.37 -6.91 1.49
C PRO A 260 -5.54 -7.92 1.44
N ILE A 261 -5.44 -8.91 0.55
CA ILE A 261 -6.32 -10.09 0.53
C ILE A 261 -5.55 -11.34 0.98
N SER A 262 -6.21 -12.31 1.62
CA SER A 262 -5.60 -13.62 1.88
C SER A 262 -5.49 -14.44 0.60
N LYS A 263 -4.45 -15.28 0.46
CA LYS A 263 -4.31 -16.20 -0.69
C LYS A 263 -5.54 -17.05 -0.96
N HIS A 264 -6.20 -17.53 0.10
CA HIS A 264 -7.40 -18.34 -0.04
C HIS A 264 -8.62 -17.59 -0.59
N SER A 265 -8.56 -16.27 -0.68
CA SER A 265 -9.60 -15.52 -1.41
C SER A 265 -9.63 -15.92 -2.88
N GLU A 266 -8.46 -16.11 -3.51
CA GLU A 266 -8.39 -16.57 -4.90
C GLU A 266 -8.86 -18.03 -5.05
N ASP A 267 -8.55 -18.88 -4.07
CA ASP A 267 -8.98 -20.28 -4.06
C ASP A 267 -10.50 -20.44 -3.85
N ILE A 268 -11.11 -19.61 -2.98
CA ILE A 268 -12.54 -19.68 -2.69
C ILE A 268 -13.36 -19.16 -3.86
N PHE A 269 -12.99 -18.00 -4.42
CA PHE A 269 -13.75 -17.35 -5.49
C PHE A 269 -13.35 -17.79 -6.91
N GLU A 270 -12.21 -18.46 -7.07
CA GLU A 270 -11.66 -18.90 -8.37
C GLU A 270 -11.48 -17.76 -9.39
N GLN A 271 -11.36 -16.52 -8.88
CA GLN A 271 -11.15 -15.31 -9.66
C GLN A 271 -10.40 -14.25 -8.87
N THR A 272 -9.74 -13.32 -9.57
CA THR A 272 -9.20 -12.11 -8.93
C THR A 272 -10.35 -11.19 -8.49
N ILE A 273 -10.40 -10.88 -7.19
CA ILE A 273 -11.46 -10.07 -6.58
C ILE A 273 -11.07 -8.60 -6.34
N ILE A 274 -9.77 -8.28 -6.38
CA ILE A 274 -9.28 -6.93 -6.05
C ILE A 274 -9.86 -5.90 -7.04
N GLY A 275 -10.41 -4.82 -6.50
CA GLY A 275 -11.00 -3.72 -7.26
C GLY A 275 -12.39 -4.01 -7.84
N LYS A 276 -12.90 -5.23 -7.70
CA LYS A 276 -14.30 -5.56 -8.04
C LYS A 276 -15.24 -5.08 -6.93
N SER A 277 -16.50 -4.87 -7.31
CA SER A 277 -17.58 -4.63 -6.35
C SER A 277 -17.84 -5.87 -5.51
N ILE A 278 -18.17 -5.69 -4.23
CA ILE A 278 -18.63 -6.81 -3.39
C ILE A 278 -19.89 -7.48 -3.94
N PHE A 279 -20.74 -6.72 -4.65
CA PHE A 279 -21.96 -7.23 -5.24
C PHE A 279 -21.66 -8.24 -6.35
N ASP A 280 -20.66 -7.95 -7.18
CA ASP A 280 -20.24 -8.84 -8.27
C ASP A 280 -19.58 -10.13 -7.74
N VAL A 281 -18.98 -10.08 -6.55
CA VAL A 281 -18.18 -11.19 -6.00
C VAL A 281 -19.00 -12.06 -5.05
N LEU A 282 -19.73 -11.46 -4.11
CA LEU A 282 -20.48 -12.18 -3.07
C LEU A 282 -21.96 -12.37 -3.41
N TYR A 283 -22.51 -11.53 -4.29
CA TYR A 283 -23.93 -11.48 -4.59
C TYR A 283 -24.26 -11.55 -6.10
N PRO A 284 -23.55 -12.35 -6.92
CA PRO A 284 -23.73 -12.32 -8.38
C PRO A 284 -25.12 -12.80 -8.83
N ASP A 285 -25.81 -13.59 -8.01
CA ASP A 285 -27.16 -14.10 -8.29
C ASP A 285 -28.29 -13.19 -7.79
N ILE A 286 -27.97 -12.22 -6.95
CA ILE A 286 -28.96 -11.28 -6.44
C ILE A 286 -29.23 -10.25 -7.52
N LYS A 287 -30.48 -10.19 -7.98
CA LYS A 287 -30.87 -9.18 -8.98
C LYS A 287 -30.88 -7.80 -8.36
N GLU A 288 -30.43 -6.80 -9.12
CA GLU A 288 -30.47 -5.38 -8.73
C GLU A 288 -31.89 -4.88 -8.37
N ASP A 289 -32.94 -5.48 -8.92
CA ASP A 289 -34.35 -5.12 -8.66
C ASP A 289 -35.00 -5.91 -7.51
N SER A 290 -34.25 -6.81 -6.87
CA SER A 290 -34.77 -7.61 -5.77
C SER A 290 -34.77 -6.83 -4.46
N LYS A 291 -35.76 -7.13 -3.61
CA LYS A 291 -35.81 -6.56 -2.25
C LYS A 291 -34.53 -6.86 -1.46
N GLU A 292 -33.95 -8.04 -1.63
CA GLU A 292 -32.72 -8.44 -0.95
C GLU A 292 -31.52 -7.56 -1.37
N PHE A 293 -31.40 -7.24 -2.67
CA PHE A 293 -30.40 -6.28 -3.14
C PHE A 293 -30.63 -4.90 -2.55
N GLU A 294 -31.88 -4.42 -2.55
CA GLU A 294 -32.24 -3.13 -1.96
C GLU A 294 -31.91 -3.09 -0.46
N ASP A 295 -32.24 -4.13 0.29
CA ASP A 295 -31.97 -4.24 1.73
C ASP A 295 -30.46 -4.18 2.00
N ILE A 296 -29.63 -4.90 1.23
CA ILE A 296 -28.17 -4.87 1.35
C ILE A 296 -27.62 -3.50 0.91
N ASN A 297 -28.01 -3.01 -0.26
CA ASN A 297 -27.53 -1.76 -0.85
C ASN A 297 -27.95 -0.52 -0.05
N CYS A 298 -29.07 -0.57 0.67
CA CYS A 298 -29.47 0.48 1.61
C CYS A 298 -28.73 0.38 2.94
N SER A 299 -28.44 -0.84 3.43
CA SER A 299 -27.77 -1.03 4.72
C SER A 299 -26.27 -0.74 4.63
N PHE A 300 -25.62 -1.11 3.53
CA PHE A 300 -24.17 -1.04 3.39
C PHE A 300 -23.56 0.36 3.49
N PRO A 301 -24.07 1.40 2.80
CA PRO A 301 -23.56 2.77 2.94
C PRO A 301 -23.69 3.32 4.36
N LEU A 302 -24.66 2.85 5.15
CA LEU A 302 -24.87 3.30 6.54
C LEU A 302 -23.76 2.83 7.49
N PHE A 303 -22.84 1.97 7.06
CA PHE A 303 -21.69 1.59 7.88
C PHE A 303 -20.61 2.66 7.90
N PHE A 304 -20.39 3.35 6.80
CA PHE A 304 -19.20 4.20 6.61
C PHE A 304 -19.38 5.54 7.31
N GLY A 305 -18.33 5.97 8.03
CA GLY A 305 -18.36 7.21 8.80
C GLY A 305 -19.13 7.13 10.13
N GLU A 306 -19.69 5.97 10.48
CA GLU A 306 -20.37 5.75 11.76
C GLU A 306 -19.43 5.12 12.80
N ASP A 307 -19.87 5.01 14.06
CA ASP A 307 -19.09 4.36 15.12
C ASP A 307 -19.28 2.82 15.18
N GLU A 308 -18.48 2.14 16.00
CA GLU A 308 -18.54 0.68 16.18
C GLU A 308 -19.89 0.18 16.70
N PHE A 309 -20.60 0.99 17.51
CA PHE A 309 -21.89 0.63 18.06
C PHE A 309 -22.98 0.64 16.98
N GLN A 310 -23.01 1.69 16.15
CA GLN A 310 -23.91 1.79 15.01
C GLN A 310 -23.62 0.70 13.97
N PHE A 311 -22.35 0.42 13.68
CA PHE A 311 -21.96 -0.70 12.83
C PHE A 311 -22.55 -2.02 13.33
N SER A 312 -22.46 -2.28 14.64
CA SER A 312 -22.97 -3.51 15.25
C SER A 312 -24.49 -3.63 15.13
N ALA A 313 -25.22 -2.52 15.24
CA ALA A 313 -26.68 -2.50 15.09
C ALA A 313 -27.13 -2.76 13.64
N PHE A 314 -26.41 -2.21 12.65
CA PHE A 314 -26.76 -2.38 11.24
C PHE A 314 -26.27 -3.70 10.65
N LYS A 315 -25.20 -4.30 11.21
CA LYS A 315 -24.64 -5.58 10.76
C LYS A 315 -25.68 -6.71 10.77
N GLU A 316 -26.67 -6.66 11.66
CA GLU A 316 -27.74 -7.67 11.74
C GLU A 316 -28.59 -7.76 10.46
N ASN A 317 -28.58 -6.72 9.62
CA ASN A 317 -29.30 -6.72 8.34
C ASN A 317 -28.50 -7.36 7.19
N LEU A 318 -27.23 -7.74 7.41
CA LEU A 318 -26.41 -8.38 6.38
C LEU A 318 -26.58 -9.90 6.40
N PRO A 319 -26.57 -10.56 5.23
CA PRO A 319 -26.65 -12.01 5.16
C PRO A 319 -25.41 -12.65 5.79
N GLU A 320 -25.61 -13.61 6.68
CA GLU A 320 -24.52 -14.41 7.27
C GLU A 320 -24.08 -15.55 6.36
N ILE A 321 -24.94 -15.98 5.44
CA ILE A 321 -24.69 -17.09 4.52
C ILE A 321 -25.13 -16.68 3.13
N VAL A 322 -24.26 -16.87 2.13
CA VAL A 322 -24.53 -16.57 0.73
C VAL A 322 -24.20 -17.77 -0.14
N LYS A 323 -24.93 -17.92 -1.25
CA LYS A 323 -24.63 -18.89 -2.29
C LYS A 323 -23.96 -18.16 -3.45
N VAL A 324 -22.75 -18.59 -3.79
CA VAL A 324 -21.99 -18.01 -4.90
C VAL A 324 -21.84 -19.07 -6.00
N PRO A 325 -22.36 -18.82 -7.21
CA PRO A 325 -22.10 -19.65 -8.37
C PRO A 325 -20.64 -19.47 -8.79
N ILE A 326 -19.95 -20.59 -8.96
CA ILE A 326 -18.56 -20.64 -9.40
C ILE A 326 -18.48 -21.48 -10.66
N GLU A 327 -17.92 -20.88 -11.71
CA GLU A 327 -17.67 -21.56 -12.98
C GLU A 327 -16.44 -22.47 -12.84
N THR A 328 -16.67 -23.76 -12.61
CA THR A 328 -15.60 -24.78 -12.63
C THR A 328 -15.50 -25.43 -14.02
N GLU A 329 -14.39 -26.12 -14.31
CA GLU A 329 -14.23 -26.87 -15.57
C GLU A 329 -15.33 -27.94 -15.78
N ASP A 330 -15.84 -28.49 -14.68
CA ASP A 330 -16.93 -29.49 -14.66
C ASP A 330 -18.34 -28.85 -14.71
N GLY A 331 -18.40 -27.51 -14.75
CA GLY A 331 -19.60 -26.70 -14.87
C GLY A 331 -19.83 -25.76 -13.68
N GLU A 332 -20.99 -25.13 -13.65
CA GLU A 332 -21.40 -24.24 -12.56
C GLU A 332 -21.66 -25.07 -11.29
N ASN A 333 -20.90 -24.76 -10.23
CA ASN A 333 -21.05 -25.31 -8.88
C ASN A 333 -21.35 -24.16 -7.90
N ASN A 334 -22.26 -24.37 -6.96
CA ASN A 334 -22.62 -23.34 -5.98
C ASN A 334 -21.84 -23.58 -4.69
N LYS A 335 -20.96 -22.64 -4.32
CA LYS A 335 -20.34 -22.64 -2.98
C LYS A 335 -21.25 -21.94 -1.99
N LEU A 336 -21.42 -22.55 -0.82
CA LEU A 336 -22.09 -21.95 0.32
C LEU A 336 -21.04 -21.27 1.19
N LEU A 337 -21.07 -19.94 1.24
CA LEU A 337 -20.08 -19.14 1.95
C LEU A 337 -20.70 -18.53 3.19
N LYS A 338 -20.04 -18.71 4.34
CA LYS A 338 -20.40 -18.04 5.59
C LYS A 338 -19.59 -16.76 5.70
N LEU A 339 -20.29 -15.65 5.91
CA LEU A 339 -19.74 -14.31 5.99
C LEU A 339 -19.65 -13.85 7.44
N SER A 340 -18.60 -13.12 7.75
CA SER A 340 -18.43 -12.43 9.03
C SER A 340 -17.81 -11.07 8.81
N TYR A 341 -18.40 -10.07 9.44
CA TYR A 341 -18.09 -8.65 9.23
C TYR A 341 -17.45 -8.05 10.47
N ALA A 342 -16.40 -7.25 10.29
CA ALA A 342 -15.78 -6.46 11.34
C ALA A 342 -15.41 -5.05 10.84
N PRO A 343 -15.61 -3.98 11.63
CA PRO A 343 -15.27 -2.63 11.19
C PRO A 343 -13.76 -2.37 11.34
N ILE A 344 -13.20 -1.62 10.40
CA ILE A 344 -11.86 -1.03 10.52
C ILE A 344 -12.06 0.47 10.74
N LEU A 345 -11.68 0.93 11.93
CA LEU A 345 -11.89 2.30 12.37
C LEU A 345 -10.68 3.18 12.00
N ASN A 346 -10.94 4.43 11.64
CA ASN A 346 -9.93 5.47 11.46
C ASN A 346 -9.49 6.10 12.81
N GLU A 347 -8.61 7.10 12.74
CA GLU A 347 -8.11 7.83 13.93
C GLU A 347 -9.22 8.51 14.75
N THR A 348 -10.35 8.87 14.11
CA THR A 348 -11.53 9.46 14.78
C THR A 348 -12.52 8.41 15.27
N LYS A 349 -12.15 7.12 15.25
CA LYS A 349 -13.01 5.97 15.65
C LYS A 349 -14.27 5.81 14.79
N LEU A 350 -14.25 6.28 13.56
CA LEU A 350 -15.32 6.08 12.59
C LEU A 350 -14.93 4.97 11.62
N VAL A 351 -15.89 4.19 11.15
CA VAL A 351 -15.66 3.11 10.19
C VAL A 351 -15.15 3.69 8.87
N GLU A 352 -13.93 3.31 8.50
CA GLU A 352 -13.31 3.64 7.21
C GLU A 352 -13.51 2.50 6.21
N LYS A 353 -13.41 1.25 6.69
CA LYS A 353 -13.49 0.05 5.87
C LYS A 353 -14.23 -1.05 6.63
N VAL A 354 -14.79 -2.00 5.89
CA VAL A 354 -15.40 -3.21 6.45
C VAL A 354 -14.53 -4.42 6.09
N LEU A 355 -14.06 -5.14 7.10
CA LEU A 355 -13.34 -6.40 6.94
C LEU A 355 -14.33 -7.55 6.77
N PHE A 356 -14.18 -8.29 5.69
CA PHE A 356 -14.91 -9.53 5.40
C PHE A 356 -14.02 -10.71 5.75
N MET A 357 -14.62 -11.67 6.45
CA MET A 357 -14.07 -13.01 6.66
C MET A 357 -15.06 -14.00 6.06
N VAL A 358 -14.62 -14.74 5.05
CA VAL A 358 -15.45 -15.63 4.26
C VAL A 358 -14.94 -17.05 4.42
N GLU A 359 -15.81 -17.93 4.92
CA GLU A 359 -15.54 -19.35 5.13
C GLU A 359 -16.35 -20.17 4.12
N ASP A 360 -15.70 -21.07 3.39
CA ASP A 360 -16.40 -22.06 2.58
C ASP A 360 -16.96 -23.16 3.50
N ILE A 361 -18.28 -23.18 3.66
CA ILE A 361 -18.99 -24.15 4.50
C ILE A 361 -19.70 -25.22 3.66
N THR A 362 -19.45 -25.29 2.35
CA THR A 362 -20.16 -26.21 1.43
C THR A 362 -20.07 -27.66 1.90
N GLN A 363 -18.85 -28.14 2.19
CA GLN A 363 -18.64 -29.51 2.67
C GLN A 363 -19.20 -29.74 4.08
N SER A 364 -19.11 -28.74 4.96
CA SER A 364 -19.63 -28.81 6.33
C SER A 364 -21.14 -28.93 6.33
N GLU A 365 -21.81 -28.18 5.46
CA GLU A 365 -23.27 -28.21 5.32
C GLU A 365 -23.74 -29.52 4.69
N GLU A 366 -23.08 -30.00 3.64
CA GLU A 366 -23.35 -31.33 3.08
C GLU A 366 -23.19 -32.44 4.12
N PHE A 367 -22.14 -32.36 4.94
CA PHE A 367 -21.91 -33.30 6.02
C PHE A 367 -23.00 -33.19 7.09
N PHE A 368 -23.40 -31.98 7.45
CA PHE A 368 -24.47 -31.75 8.42
C PHE A 368 -25.80 -32.36 7.95
N PHE A 369 -26.17 -32.16 6.68
CA PHE A 369 -27.35 -32.79 6.10
C PHE A 369 -27.26 -34.32 6.12
N LYS A 370 -26.12 -34.90 5.73
CA LYS A 370 -25.90 -36.35 5.80
C LYS A 370 -26.05 -36.88 7.23
N VAL A 371 -25.45 -36.22 8.21
CA VAL A 371 -25.57 -36.60 9.63
C VAL A 371 -27.00 -36.46 10.11
N GLN A 372 -27.72 -35.41 9.72
CA GLN A 372 -29.12 -35.22 10.09
C GLN A 372 -29.98 -36.34 9.53
N ASP A 373 -29.75 -36.75 8.28
CA ASP A 373 -30.45 -37.87 7.65
C ASP A 373 -30.13 -39.21 8.34
N GLU A 374 -28.85 -39.48 8.63
CA GLU A 374 -28.44 -40.66 9.39
C GLU A 374 -29.05 -40.67 10.81
N PHE A 375 -29.20 -39.50 11.43
CA PHE A 375 -29.83 -39.39 12.75
C PHE A 375 -31.32 -39.71 12.70
N ILE A 376 -32.00 -39.32 11.61
CA ILE A 376 -33.41 -39.68 11.37
C ILE A 376 -33.51 -41.20 11.21
N ASP A 377 -32.64 -41.81 10.41
CA ASP A 377 -32.61 -43.27 10.20
C ASP A 377 -32.34 -44.01 11.50
N PHE A 378 -31.34 -43.59 12.27
CA PHE A 378 -31.05 -44.15 13.59
C PHE A 378 -32.25 -44.07 14.54
N ARG A 379 -33.00 -42.96 14.52
CA ARG A 379 -34.23 -42.81 15.33
C ARG A 379 -35.32 -43.78 14.90
N TYR A 380 -35.52 -43.98 13.59
CA TYR A 380 -36.47 -44.98 13.09
C TYR A 380 -36.06 -46.39 13.47
N VAL A 381 -34.79 -46.75 13.30
CA VAL A 381 -34.25 -48.05 13.76
C VAL A 381 -34.51 -48.25 15.25
N LYS A 382 -34.21 -47.24 16.08
CA LYS A 382 -34.45 -47.30 17.53
C LYS A 382 -35.93 -47.50 17.88
N GLU A 383 -36.83 -46.83 17.17
CA GLU A 383 -38.27 -47.00 17.36
C GLU A 383 -38.73 -48.41 16.96
N VAL A 384 -38.27 -48.95 15.82
CA VAL A 384 -38.59 -50.31 15.37
C VAL A 384 -38.04 -51.37 16.34
N ILE A 385 -36.80 -51.21 16.83
CA ILE A 385 -36.19 -52.13 17.82
C ILE A 385 -37.02 -52.21 19.10
N ALA A 386 -37.53 -51.07 19.57
CA ALA A 386 -38.29 -50.97 20.81
C ALA A 386 -39.67 -51.67 20.75
N ARG A 387 -40.13 -52.09 19.56
CA ARG A 387 -41.40 -52.77 19.37
C ARG A 387 -41.22 -54.29 19.31
N GLU A 388 -42.10 -55.01 20.00
CA GLU A 388 -42.06 -56.48 20.05
C GLU A 388 -42.48 -57.09 18.70
N ASN A 389 -43.56 -56.60 18.09
CA ASN A 389 -44.15 -57.17 16.88
C ASN A 389 -43.68 -56.45 15.60
N LYS A 390 -42.47 -56.79 15.14
CA LYS A 390 -41.85 -56.18 13.95
C LYS A 390 -42.49 -56.62 12.64
N GLU A 391 -43.03 -57.85 12.60
CA GLU A 391 -43.81 -58.37 11.48
C GLU A 391 -45.06 -57.52 11.23
N ARG A 392 -45.80 -57.16 12.29
CA ARG A 392 -46.97 -56.27 12.18
C ARG A 392 -46.59 -54.91 11.59
N ILE A 393 -45.45 -54.35 12.00
CA ILE A 393 -44.95 -53.07 11.45
C ILE A 393 -44.71 -53.19 9.95
N ALA A 394 -44.01 -54.26 9.51
CA ALA A 394 -43.77 -54.52 8.10
C ALA A 394 -45.08 -54.61 7.30
N ILE A 395 -46.07 -55.37 7.80
CA ILE A 395 -47.38 -55.50 7.15
C ILE A 395 -48.10 -54.14 7.05
N ILE A 396 -48.06 -53.33 8.11
CA ILE A 396 -48.68 -52.00 8.13
C ILE A 396 -48.03 -51.09 7.08
N LEU A 397 -46.70 -51.07 7.02
CA LEU A 397 -45.96 -50.26 6.05
C LEU A 397 -46.23 -50.74 4.63
N GLU A 398 -46.28 -52.04 4.40
CA GLU A 398 -46.64 -52.63 3.11
C GLU A 398 -48.03 -52.19 2.64
N ILE A 399 -49.03 -52.26 3.51
CA ILE A 399 -50.40 -51.82 3.21
C ILE A 399 -50.41 -50.32 2.90
N ALA A 400 -49.75 -49.51 3.72
CA ALA A 400 -49.68 -48.06 3.54
C ALA A 400 -49.02 -47.67 2.21
N ILE A 401 -47.92 -48.34 1.84
CA ILE A 401 -47.23 -48.17 0.55
C ILE A 401 -48.16 -48.56 -0.60
N LYS A 402 -48.78 -49.76 -0.55
CA LYS A 402 -49.66 -50.24 -1.62
C LYS A 402 -50.86 -49.31 -1.83
N ASP A 403 -51.51 -48.89 -0.74
CA ASP A 403 -52.62 -47.95 -0.80
C ASP A 403 -52.19 -46.60 -1.37
N GLY A 404 -51.04 -46.08 -0.93
CA GLY A 404 -50.52 -44.79 -1.37
C GLY A 404 -50.10 -44.80 -2.83
N LEU A 405 -49.49 -45.88 -3.32
CA LEU A 405 -49.16 -46.05 -4.74
C LEU A 405 -50.42 -46.22 -5.61
N THR A 406 -51.43 -46.91 -5.09
CA THR A 406 -52.74 -46.99 -5.77
C THR A 406 -53.39 -45.62 -5.88
N LEU A 407 -53.32 -44.81 -4.81
CA LEU A 407 -53.81 -43.44 -4.83
C LEU A 407 -53.00 -42.54 -5.76
N PHE A 408 -51.67 -42.69 -5.77
CA PHE A 408 -50.77 -41.98 -6.67
C PHE A 408 -51.14 -42.26 -8.12
N ASN A 409 -51.32 -43.54 -8.47
CA ASN A 409 -51.84 -43.95 -9.78
C ASN A 409 -53.19 -43.33 -10.09
N ARG A 410 -54.11 -43.32 -9.13
CA ARG A 410 -55.44 -42.72 -9.33
C ARG A 410 -55.38 -41.22 -9.61
N PHE A 411 -54.51 -40.48 -8.92
CA PHE A 411 -54.24 -39.06 -9.20
C PHE A 411 -53.53 -38.88 -10.53
N TYR A 412 -52.80 -39.89 -10.98
CA TYR A 412 -52.02 -39.82 -12.18
C TYR A 412 -52.77 -40.21 -13.47
N TYR A 413 -53.70 -41.15 -13.45
CA TYR A 413 -54.43 -41.60 -14.65
C TYR A 413 -55.83 -41.00 -14.83
N ASN A 414 -56.44 -40.40 -13.80
CA ASN A 414 -57.72 -39.70 -13.98
C ASN A 414 -57.50 -38.33 -14.64
N GLU A 415 -57.20 -38.31 -15.94
CA GLU A 415 -57.22 -37.08 -16.74
C GLU A 415 -58.65 -36.61 -17.01
N ASP A 416 -59.62 -37.53 -17.02
CA ASP A 416 -61.03 -37.27 -17.37
C ASP A 416 -61.86 -36.63 -16.25
N LYS A 417 -61.30 -36.44 -15.05
CA LYS A 417 -62.00 -35.81 -13.92
C LYS A 417 -61.48 -34.38 -13.72
N GLN A 418 -62.42 -33.45 -13.57
CA GLN A 418 -62.18 -32.04 -13.28
C GLN A 418 -61.15 -31.88 -12.16
N GLU A 419 -60.28 -30.85 -12.27
CA GLU A 419 -59.30 -30.44 -11.25
C GLU A 419 -59.98 -29.90 -9.97
N ASP A 420 -60.92 -30.66 -9.42
CA ASP A 420 -61.68 -30.34 -8.22
C ASP A 420 -60.80 -30.55 -6.97
N PRO A 421 -60.39 -29.48 -6.26
CA PRO A 421 -59.55 -29.59 -5.07
C PRO A 421 -60.20 -30.46 -3.98
N VAL A 422 -61.53 -30.41 -3.87
CA VAL A 422 -62.29 -31.15 -2.84
C VAL A 422 -62.17 -32.65 -3.05
N TYR A 423 -62.19 -33.10 -4.30
CA TYR A 423 -61.98 -34.51 -4.65
C TYR A 423 -60.61 -35.02 -4.19
N PHE A 424 -59.53 -34.26 -4.46
CA PHE A 424 -58.19 -34.65 -4.06
C PHE A 424 -58.00 -34.60 -2.53
N LYS A 425 -58.51 -33.53 -1.88
CA LYS A 425 -58.50 -33.38 -0.43
C LYS A 425 -59.14 -34.58 0.26
N ASN A 426 -60.33 -34.98 -0.18
CA ASN A 426 -61.05 -36.11 0.42
C ASN A 426 -60.28 -37.43 0.31
N LEU A 427 -59.69 -37.71 -0.85
CA LEU A 427 -58.93 -38.95 -1.05
C LEU A 427 -57.60 -38.96 -0.29
N LEU A 428 -56.91 -37.83 -0.20
CA LEU A 428 -55.71 -37.69 0.64
C LEU A 428 -56.08 -37.87 2.11
N THR A 429 -57.16 -37.25 2.57
CA THR A 429 -57.63 -37.34 3.95
C THR A 429 -57.95 -38.79 4.31
N GLU A 430 -58.70 -39.48 3.45
CA GLU A 430 -59.02 -40.91 3.64
C GLU A 430 -57.75 -41.77 3.74
N TRP A 431 -56.77 -41.54 2.86
CA TRP A 431 -55.52 -42.28 2.89
C TRP A 431 -54.70 -41.99 4.15
N PHE A 432 -54.48 -40.71 4.50
CA PHE A 432 -53.74 -40.34 5.71
C PHE A 432 -54.41 -40.86 6.97
N ASP A 433 -55.74 -40.77 7.09
CA ASP A 433 -56.47 -41.31 8.24
C ASP A 433 -56.30 -42.83 8.36
N LYS A 434 -56.37 -43.54 7.23
CA LYS A 434 -56.14 -44.99 7.18
C LYS A 434 -54.72 -45.34 7.60
N VAL A 435 -53.70 -44.64 7.09
CA VAL A 435 -52.30 -44.87 7.44
C VAL A 435 -52.08 -44.56 8.92
N ARG A 436 -52.48 -43.39 9.40
CA ARG A 436 -52.32 -42.94 10.79
C ARG A 436 -52.97 -43.87 11.80
N LYS A 437 -54.16 -44.39 11.49
CA LYS A 437 -54.83 -45.39 12.35
C LYS A 437 -53.96 -46.65 12.55
N ASN A 438 -53.17 -47.01 11.54
CA ASN A 438 -52.31 -48.18 11.60
C ASN A 438 -50.91 -47.87 12.15
N VAL A 439 -50.40 -46.64 11.99
CA VAL A 439 -49.04 -46.25 12.46
C VAL A 439 -49.06 -45.43 13.75
N ASN A 440 -50.18 -45.37 14.47
CA ASN A 440 -50.31 -44.56 15.70
C ASN A 440 -49.37 -44.99 16.83
N ASP A 441 -48.87 -46.22 16.80
CA ASP A 441 -47.84 -46.75 17.69
C ASP A 441 -46.41 -46.47 17.18
N LEU A 442 -46.25 -45.89 15.99
CA LEU A 442 -44.97 -45.44 15.44
C LEU A 442 -44.91 -43.91 15.55
N VAL A 443 -44.54 -43.42 16.73
CA VAL A 443 -44.61 -42.00 17.11
C VAL A 443 -43.82 -41.11 16.17
N LEU A 444 -42.65 -41.56 15.70
CA LEU A 444 -41.84 -40.75 14.78
C LEU A 444 -42.45 -40.68 13.38
N LEU A 445 -42.95 -41.81 12.86
CA LEU A 445 -43.61 -41.87 11.56
C LEU A 445 -44.94 -41.09 11.56
N ASP A 446 -45.78 -41.27 12.59
CA ASP A 446 -47.03 -40.50 12.73
C ASP A 446 -46.74 -39.00 12.80
N ARG A 447 -45.70 -38.58 13.55
CA ARG A 447 -45.30 -37.16 13.59
C ARG A 447 -44.85 -36.63 12.23
N ALA A 448 -44.07 -37.41 11.48
CA ALA A 448 -43.63 -37.02 10.14
C ALA A 448 -44.83 -36.89 9.19
N LEU A 449 -45.75 -37.86 9.21
CA LEU A 449 -46.97 -37.83 8.39
C LEU A 449 -47.92 -36.70 8.78
N ASN A 450 -48.03 -36.36 10.07
CA ASN A 450 -48.85 -35.23 10.52
C ASN A 450 -48.36 -33.88 9.97
N ARG A 451 -47.04 -33.73 9.79
CA ARG A 451 -46.48 -32.53 9.17
C ARG A 451 -46.92 -32.40 7.71
N GLU A 452 -46.94 -33.51 6.97
CA GLU A 452 -47.42 -33.51 5.57
C GLU A 452 -48.94 -33.37 5.48
N PHE A 453 -49.68 -33.99 6.41
CA PHE A 453 -51.13 -33.89 6.49
C PHE A 453 -51.63 -32.45 6.64
N TRP A 454 -50.89 -31.61 7.36
CA TRP A 454 -51.22 -30.18 7.49
C TRP A 454 -51.34 -29.47 6.13
N TYR A 455 -50.62 -29.91 5.10
CA TYR A 455 -50.75 -29.36 3.75
C TYR A 455 -52.01 -29.83 3.03
N VAL A 456 -52.67 -30.91 3.46
CA VAL A 456 -53.94 -31.37 2.89
C VAL A 456 -55.05 -30.35 3.16
N ASP A 457 -55.02 -29.69 4.31
CA ASP A 457 -55.98 -28.63 4.63
C ASP A 457 -55.87 -27.43 3.68
N LYS A 458 -54.69 -27.20 3.09
CA LYS A 458 -54.48 -26.17 2.07
C LYS A 458 -55.13 -26.47 0.73
N LEU A 459 -55.62 -27.68 0.50
CA LEU A 459 -56.44 -27.99 -0.68
C LEU A 459 -57.90 -27.54 -0.51
N ASP A 460 -58.25 -26.94 0.63
CA ASP A 460 -59.57 -26.36 0.82
C ASP A 460 -59.73 -25.09 -0.04
N PRO A 461 -60.70 -25.06 -0.98
CA PRO A 461 -60.95 -23.87 -1.78
C PRO A 461 -61.30 -22.63 -0.94
N GLU A 462 -61.79 -22.82 0.29
CA GLU A 462 -62.17 -21.75 1.21
C GLU A 462 -61.00 -21.28 2.10
N SER A 463 -59.83 -21.93 2.05
CA SER A 463 -58.67 -21.51 2.84
C SER A 463 -57.96 -20.31 2.23
N ASP A 464 -57.56 -19.33 3.06
CA ASP A 464 -56.77 -18.17 2.63
C ASP A 464 -55.45 -18.61 1.95
N ASP A 465 -54.83 -19.69 2.44
CA ASP A 465 -53.62 -20.29 1.87
C ASP A 465 -53.79 -20.81 0.43
N PHE A 466 -54.99 -21.27 0.04
CA PHE A 466 -55.26 -21.75 -1.32
C PHE A 466 -55.24 -20.60 -2.34
N ILE A 467 -55.56 -19.37 -1.91
CA ILE A 467 -55.55 -18.16 -2.74
C ILE A 467 -54.12 -17.77 -3.10
N ASP A 468 -53.15 -17.99 -2.21
CA ASP A 468 -51.73 -17.74 -2.44
C ASP A 468 -51.07 -18.84 -3.29
N LEU A 469 -51.64 -20.06 -3.28
CA LEU A 469 -51.17 -21.21 -4.05
C LEU A 469 -51.66 -21.25 -5.51
N LYS A 470 -52.33 -20.18 -6.01
CA LYS A 470 -52.92 -20.04 -7.37
C LYS A 470 -52.04 -20.45 -8.57
N ILE A 471 -50.75 -20.72 -8.35
CA ILE A 471 -49.77 -21.12 -9.37
C ILE A 471 -49.73 -22.64 -9.60
N GLU A 472 -50.17 -23.47 -8.64
CA GLU A 472 -50.10 -24.94 -8.76
C GLU A 472 -51.49 -25.58 -8.89
N SER A 473 -51.67 -26.47 -9.86
CA SER A 473 -52.94 -27.19 -9.99
C SER A 473 -53.17 -28.10 -8.77
N PRO A 474 -54.42 -28.26 -8.28
CA PRO A 474 -54.72 -29.07 -7.09
C PRO A 474 -54.16 -30.49 -7.17
N ARG A 475 -54.15 -31.06 -8.38
CA ARG A 475 -53.54 -32.35 -8.69
C ARG A 475 -52.03 -32.38 -8.39
N ARG A 476 -51.28 -31.35 -8.77
CA ARG A 476 -49.82 -31.26 -8.53
C ARG A 476 -49.53 -31.18 -7.05
N LEU A 477 -50.22 -30.30 -6.33
CA LEU A 477 -50.07 -30.15 -4.89
C LEU A 477 -50.38 -31.49 -4.19
N SER A 478 -51.43 -32.17 -4.63
CA SER A 478 -51.82 -33.48 -4.08
C SER A 478 -50.79 -34.58 -4.34
N LEU A 479 -50.21 -34.62 -5.54
CA LEU A 479 -49.11 -35.53 -5.87
C LEU A 479 -47.85 -35.23 -5.04
N SER A 480 -47.55 -33.95 -4.80
CA SER A 480 -46.43 -33.53 -3.95
C SER A 480 -46.64 -33.98 -2.50
N ILE A 481 -47.81 -33.72 -1.92
CA ILE A 481 -48.15 -34.11 -0.55
C ILE A 481 -48.09 -35.64 -0.40
N LEU A 482 -48.71 -36.38 -1.32
CA LEU A 482 -48.69 -37.84 -1.32
C LEU A 482 -47.27 -38.39 -1.48
N GLY A 483 -46.47 -37.78 -2.37
CA GLY A 483 -45.08 -38.15 -2.59
C GLY A 483 -44.22 -37.97 -1.33
N SER A 484 -44.37 -36.84 -0.63
CA SER A 484 -43.70 -36.60 0.65
C SER A 484 -44.12 -37.61 1.72
N GLY A 485 -45.43 -37.88 1.85
CA GLY A 485 -45.95 -38.88 2.78
C GLY A 485 -45.41 -40.28 2.50
N LEU A 486 -45.43 -40.71 1.24
CA LEU A 486 -44.84 -41.98 0.81
C LEU A 486 -43.34 -42.04 1.07
N ASN A 487 -42.59 -40.96 0.84
CA ASN A 487 -41.15 -40.91 1.10
C ASN A 487 -40.83 -41.21 2.58
N TYR A 488 -41.59 -40.63 3.52
CA TYR A 488 -41.42 -40.96 4.94
C TYR A 488 -41.71 -42.43 5.24
N ILE A 489 -42.76 -42.99 4.64
CA ILE A 489 -43.11 -44.40 4.81
C ILE A 489 -42.03 -45.32 4.21
N PHE A 490 -41.47 -44.99 3.04
CA PHE A 490 -40.37 -45.74 2.42
C PHE A 490 -39.08 -45.66 3.23
N LYS A 491 -38.70 -44.46 3.71
CA LYS A 491 -37.53 -44.29 4.57
C LYS A 491 -37.68 -45.12 5.86
N TYR A 492 -38.87 -45.09 6.47
CA TYR A 492 -39.16 -45.91 7.63
C TYR A 492 -39.15 -47.42 7.31
N SER A 493 -39.71 -47.81 6.16
CA SER A 493 -39.73 -49.20 5.65
C SER A 493 -38.33 -49.76 5.46
N SER A 494 -37.43 -49.00 4.82
CA SER A 494 -36.04 -49.42 4.63
C SER A 494 -35.32 -49.70 5.95
N ASN A 495 -35.60 -48.91 6.99
CA ASN A 495 -35.08 -49.15 8.33
C ASN A 495 -35.75 -50.35 9.03
N ALA A 496 -37.03 -50.62 8.74
CA ALA A 496 -37.75 -51.78 9.27
C ALA A 496 -37.32 -53.11 8.62
N GLU A 497 -36.92 -53.07 7.33
CA GLU A 497 -36.41 -54.22 6.56
C GLU A 497 -35.19 -54.88 7.19
N LEU A 498 -34.40 -54.14 7.98
CA LEU A 498 -33.29 -54.68 8.77
C LEU A 498 -33.72 -55.76 9.76
N PHE A 499 -35.00 -55.81 10.13
CA PHE A 499 -35.55 -56.73 11.11
C PHE A 499 -36.59 -57.69 10.55
N PHE A 500 -37.42 -57.21 9.61
CA PHE A 500 -38.43 -58.04 8.95
C PHE A 500 -38.67 -57.52 7.54
N PRO A 501 -38.66 -58.38 6.50
CA PRO A 501 -38.81 -57.94 5.12
C PRO A 501 -40.17 -57.28 4.90
N VAL A 502 -40.17 -56.11 4.24
CA VAL A 502 -41.40 -55.40 3.86
C VAL A 502 -41.70 -55.68 2.39
N PHE A 503 -42.80 -56.38 2.10
CA PHE A 503 -43.09 -56.87 0.75
C PHE A 503 -44.09 -55.98 0.00
N TYR A 504 -43.67 -54.80 -0.42
CA TYR A 504 -44.47 -54.07 -1.39
C TYR A 504 -44.24 -54.66 -2.79
N ASP A 505 -45.22 -55.45 -3.26
CA ASP A 505 -45.29 -55.85 -4.66
C ASP A 505 -45.68 -54.62 -5.47
N LEU A 506 -44.67 -53.95 -6.03
CA LEU A 506 -44.91 -52.96 -7.06
C LEU A 506 -45.46 -53.72 -8.26
N ASP A 507 -46.75 -53.55 -8.52
CA ASP A 507 -47.41 -54.26 -9.61
C ASP A 507 -46.61 -54.04 -10.91
N TYR A 508 -46.25 -55.13 -11.59
CA TYR A 508 -45.41 -55.08 -12.79
C TYR A 508 -45.93 -54.11 -13.86
N PRO A 509 -47.26 -54.01 -14.11
CA PRO A 509 -47.86 -52.96 -14.93
C PRO A 509 -47.53 -51.55 -14.45
N PHE A 510 -47.51 -51.27 -13.15
CA PHE A 510 -47.18 -49.94 -12.62
C PHE A 510 -45.72 -49.55 -12.89
N ILE A 511 -44.78 -50.46 -12.63
CA ILE A 511 -43.36 -50.20 -12.94
C ILE A 511 -43.12 -50.08 -14.44
N TYR A 512 -43.75 -50.94 -15.24
CA TYR A 512 -43.65 -50.91 -16.69
C TYR A 512 -44.22 -49.60 -17.24
N ASP A 513 -45.33 -49.11 -16.70
CA ASP A 513 -45.94 -47.85 -17.12
C ASP A 513 -45.12 -46.63 -16.68
N ILE A 514 -44.52 -46.66 -15.48
CA ILE A 514 -43.52 -45.66 -15.07
C ILE A 514 -42.36 -45.65 -16.08
N SER A 515 -41.81 -46.81 -16.43
CA SER A 515 -40.72 -46.95 -17.40
C SER A 515 -41.10 -46.39 -18.78
N ASN A 516 -42.28 -46.71 -19.30
CA ASN A 516 -42.75 -46.18 -20.58
C ASN A 516 -42.93 -44.66 -20.55
N LYS A 517 -43.29 -44.12 -19.38
CA LYS A 517 -43.45 -42.67 -19.18
C LYS A 517 -42.14 -41.94 -18.99
N PHE A 518 -41.11 -42.59 -18.46
CA PHE A 518 -39.73 -42.13 -18.57
C PHE A 518 -39.31 -42.03 -20.04
N ASP A 519 -39.65 -43.03 -20.87
CA ASP A 519 -39.36 -43.00 -22.31
C ASP A 519 -40.13 -41.84 -23.00
N SER A 520 -41.41 -41.62 -22.63
CA SER A 520 -42.20 -40.49 -23.13
C SER A 520 -41.71 -39.11 -22.66
N LEU A 521 -41.21 -39.00 -21.42
CA LEU A 521 -40.54 -37.79 -20.95
C LEU A 521 -39.27 -37.57 -21.75
N GLN A 522 -38.45 -38.60 -21.95
CA GLN A 522 -37.22 -38.50 -22.72
C GLN A 522 -37.52 -37.98 -24.14
N GLU A 523 -38.56 -38.48 -24.79
CA GLU A 523 -39.06 -37.94 -26.07
C GLU A 523 -39.54 -36.49 -25.96
N SER A 524 -40.23 -36.14 -24.88
CA SER A 524 -40.73 -34.77 -24.62
C SER A 524 -39.58 -33.78 -24.35
N LEU A 525 -38.54 -34.18 -23.62
CA LEU A 525 -37.33 -33.39 -23.38
C LEU A 525 -36.50 -33.22 -24.65
N MET A 526 -36.42 -34.27 -25.48
CA MET A 526 -35.73 -34.24 -26.77
C MET A 526 -36.47 -33.37 -27.80
N SER A 527 -37.80 -33.35 -27.77
CA SER A 527 -38.61 -32.48 -28.63
C SER A 527 -38.58 -31.02 -28.18
N LEU A 528 -38.53 -30.73 -26.87
CA LEU A 528 -38.26 -29.37 -26.36
C LEU A 528 -36.92 -28.81 -26.84
N ARG A 529 -35.94 -29.68 -27.11
CA ARG A 529 -34.64 -29.30 -27.71
C ARG A 529 -34.77 -28.77 -29.15
N GLN A 530 -35.91 -28.99 -29.81
CA GLN A 530 -36.14 -28.72 -31.23
C GLN A 530 -37.23 -27.67 -31.49
N ILE A 531 -37.89 -27.13 -30.46
CA ILE A 531 -39.06 -26.24 -30.61
C ILE A 531 -38.65 -24.75 -30.59
N ASP A 532 -39.16 -23.98 -31.56
CA ASP A 532 -39.09 -22.50 -31.60
C ASP A 532 -39.97 -21.83 -30.53
N ASN A 533 -39.55 -20.64 -30.07
CA ASN A 533 -40.03 -19.93 -28.87
C ASN A 533 -41.56 -19.82 -28.67
N GLU A 534 -42.37 -19.70 -29.72
CA GLU A 534 -43.82 -19.49 -29.58
C GLU A 534 -44.61 -20.74 -29.17
N LYS A 535 -44.10 -21.96 -29.45
CA LYS A 535 -44.73 -23.22 -28.99
C LYS A 535 -44.11 -23.75 -27.68
N LEU A 536 -43.14 -23.02 -27.13
CA LEU A 536 -42.38 -23.43 -25.96
C LEU A 536 -43.30 -23.48 -24.73
N LYS A 537 -44.13 -22.46 -24.49
CA LYS A 537 -44.89 -22.31 -23.24
C LYS A 537 -45.78 -23.51 -22.88
N ASP A 538 -46.62 -23.97 -23.81
CA ASP A 538 -47.50 -25.13 -23.56
C ASP A 538 -46.72 -26.45 -23.45
N SER A 539 -45.65 -26.58 -24.23
CA SER A 539 -44.76 -27.75 -24.22
C SER A 539 -43.93 -27.81 -22.92
N THR A 540 -43.46 -26.67 -22.42
CA THR A 540 -42.71 -26.54 -21.16
C THR A 540 -43.62 -26.84 -19.98
N LEU A 541 -44.87 -26.40 -19.99
CA LEU A 541 -45.83 -26.72 -18.93
C LEU A 541 -46.11 -28.23 -18.86
N LYS A 542 -46.22 -28.88 -20.03
CA LYS A 542 -46.36 -30.34 -20.14
C LYS A 542 -45.13 -31.09 -19.62
N VAL A 543 -43.93 -30.58 -19.89
CA VAL A 543 -42.68 -31.17 -19.39
C VAL A 543 -42.50 -30.93 -17.89
N ILE A 544 -42.81 -29.75 -17.35
CA ILE A 544 -42.80 -29.49 -15.91
C ILE A 544 -43.76 -30.46 -15.19
N ASN A 545 -44.95 -30.70 -15.76
CA ASN A 545 -45.90 -31.69 -15.23
C ASN A 545 -45.27 -33.09 -15.13
N GLN A 546 -44.59 -33.52 -16.19
CA GLN A 546 -43.93 -34.82 -16.21
C GLN A 546 -42.73 -34.86 -15.23
N LEU A 547 -41.98 -33.77 -15.08
CA LEU A 547 -40.84 -33.67 -14.16
C LEU A 547 -41.28 -33.69 -12.69
N ILE A 548 -42.32 -32.99 -12.29
CA ILE A 548 -42.86 -33.05 -10.91
C ILE A 548 -43.26 -34.48 -10.54
N LEU A 549 -43.85 -35.19 -11.50
CA LEU A 549 -44.19 -36.59 -11.33
C LEU A 549 -42.93 -37.44 -11.12
N LEU A 550 -41.93 -37.24 -11.95
CA LEU A 550 -40.68 -37.98 -11.89
C LEU A 550 -39.88 -37.70 -10.63
N PHE A 551 -39.96 -36.48 -10.10
CA PHE A 551 -39.41 -36.12 -8.80
C PHE A 551 -40.10 -36.89 -7.67
N SER A 552 -41.43 -36.97 -7.74
CA SER A 552 -42.23 -37.72 -6.77
C SER A 552 -41.92 -39.22 -6.85
N LEU A 553 -41.74 -39.74 -8.07
CA LEU A 553 -41.37 -41.13 -8.33
C LEU A 553 -39.91 -41.44 -7.97
N SER A 554 -38.96 -40.53 -8.22
CA SER A 554 -37.54 -40.73 -7.88
C SER A 554 -37.32 -40.74 -6.37
N LYS A 555 -38.08 -39.92 -5.63
CA LYS A 555 -38.15 -40.01 -4.15
C LYS A 555 -38.69 -41.35 -3.68
N ILE A 556 -39.77 -41.84 -4.32
CA ILE A 556 -40.35 -43.16 -4.03
C ILE A 556 -39.34 -44.29 -4.29
N ILE A 557 -38.48 -44.16 -5.30
CA ILE A 557 -37.47 -45.18 -5.65
C ILE A 557 -36.11 -44.93 -4.95
N GLN A 558 -36.03 -43.92 -4.07
CA GLN A 558 -34.82 -43.53 -3.33
C GLN A 558 -33.61 -43.22 -4.22
N HIS A 559 -33.84 -42.58 -5.37
CA HIS A 559 -32.76 -42.15 -6.26
C HIS A 559 -32.48 -40.64 -6.06
N ASP A 560 -31.86 -40.29 -4.94
CA ASP A 560 -31.70 -38.90 -4.46
C ASP A 560 -31.03 -37.97 -5.49
N GLN A 561 -30.02 -38.47 -6.22
CA GLN A 561 -29.35 -37.71 -7.27
C GLN A 561 -30.28 -37.34 -8.44
N LEU A 562 -31.22 -38.22 -8.80
CA LEU A 562 -32.22 -37.96 -9.83
C LEU A 562 -33.28 -36.99 -9.32
N ALA A 563 -33.67 -37.11 -8.05
CA ALA A 563 -34.58 -36.15 -7.42
C ALA A 563 -33.98 -34.73 -7.43
N SER A 564 -32.73 -34.57 -7.02
CA SER A 564 -32.04 -33.26 -7.02
C SER A 564 -32.01 -32.63 -8.43
N GLU A 565 -31.55 -33.38 -9.43
CA GLU A 565 -31.44 -32.89 -10.81
C GLU A 565 -32.79 -32.55 -11.43
N ILE A 566 -33.86 -33.28 -11.09
CA ILE A 566 -35.22 -32.97 -11.52
C ILE A 566 -35.73 -31.68 -10.84
N ASP A 567 -35.43 -31.47 -9.55
CA ASP A 567 -35.85 -30.27 -8.83
C ASP A 567 -35.12 -29.02 -9.36
N ASP A 568 -33.82 -29.15 -9.65
CA ASP A 568 -33.05 -28.12 -10.33
C ASP A 568 -33.67 -27.80 -11.70
N LEU A 569 -33.99 -28.81 -12.51
CA LEU A 569 -34.66 -28.58 -13.80
C LEU A 569 -36.02 -27.88 -13.63
N ARG A 570 -36.81 -28.30 -12.64
CA ARG A 570 -38.11 -27.70 -12.34
C ARG A 570 -37.96 -26.23 -11.95
N TYR A 571 -37.01 -25.91 -11.08
CA TYR A 571 -36.72 -24.55 -10.66
C TYR A 571 -36.30 -23.70 -11.86
N TYR A 572 -35.38 -24.20 -12.70
CA TYR A 572 -34.92 -23.53 -13.90
C TYR A 572 -36.06 -23.28 -14.91
N LEU A 573 -36.91 -24.28 -15.18
CA LEU A 573 -38.04 -24.13 -16.10
C LEU A 573 -39.10 -23.17 -15.57
N LYS A 574 -39.39 -23.20 -14.26
CA LYS A 574 -40.32 -22.27 -13.62
C LYS A 574 -39.82 -20.82 -13.72
N LYS A 575 -38.55 -20.59 -13.38
CA LYS A 575 -37.89 -19.27 -13.48
C LYS A 575 -37.90 -18.75 -14.92
N HIS A 576 -37.78 -19.62 -15.92
CA HIS A 576 -37.85 -19.24 -17.33
C HIS A 576 -39.27 -18.85 -17.77
N ILE A 577 -40.30 -19.60 -17.36
CA ILE A 577 -41.71 -19.28 -17.65
C ILE A 577 -42.13 -17.95 -17.02
N GLU A 578 -41.71 -17.69 -15.78
CA GLU A 578 -42.08 -16.47 -15.05
C GLU A 578 -41.42 -15.21 -15.63
N LYS A 579 -40.19 -15.33 -16.14
CA LYS A 579 -39.42 -14.17 -16.61
C LYS A 579 -39.63 -13.79 -18.07
N ASN A 580 -40.17 -14.68 -18.91
CA ASN A 580 -40.34 -14.46 -20.35
C ASN A 580 -39.05 -13.93 -21.02
N ASP A 581 -37.90 -14.38 -20.52
CA ASP A 581 -36.60 -13.77 -20.75
C ASP A 581 -35.97 -14.35 -22.02
N ASN A 582 -35.62 -13.51 -22.99
CA ASN A 582 -35.10 -13.90 -24.30
C ASN A 582 -33.62 -14.36 -24.26
N SER A 583 -33.02 -14.57 -23.08
CA SER A 583 -31.64 -14.99 -22.89
C SER A 583 -31.44 -16.50 -23.20
N LEU A 584 -31.65 -16.87 -24.46
CA LEU A 584 -31.61 -18.23 -24.99
C LEU A 584 -30.26 -18.96 -24.84
N SER A 585 -29.14 -18.25 -24.76
CA SER A 585 -27.81 -18.85 -24.79
C SER A 585 -27.41 -19.50 -23.45
N LEU A 586 -27.72 -18.86 -22.32
CA LEU A 586 -27.50 -19.43 -20.98
C LEU A 586 -28.50 -20.55 -20.71
N PHE A 587 -29.78 -20.30 -21.02
CA PHE A 587 -30.84 -21.30 -20.86
C PHE A 587 -30.53 -22.58 -21.63
N GLY A 588 -30.08 -22.47 -22.88
CA GLY A 588 -29.74 -23.63 -23.71
C GLY A 588 -28.62 -24.49 -23.13
N LYS A 589 -27.57 -23.90 -22.54
CA LYS A 589 -26.45 -24.66 -21.96
C LYS A 589 -26.87 -25.38 -20.67
N THR A 590 -27.49 -24.67 -19.73
CA THR A 590 -27.91 -25.24 -18.44
C THR A 590 -29.03 -26.26 -18.63
N TYR A 591 -30.02 -25.96 -19.48
CA TYR A 591 -31.08 -26.90 -19.86
C TYR A 591 -30.49 -28.19 -20.47
N ASN A 592 -29.54 -28.06 -21.41
CA ASN A 592 -28.90 -29.21 -22.04
C ASN A 592 -28.10 -30.07 -21.05
N ARG A 593 -27.40 -29.44 -20.09
CA ARG A 593 -26.66 -30.16 -19.05
C ARG A 593 -27.61 -30.96 -18.17
N ILE A 594 -28.61 -30.28 -17.59
CA ILE A 594 -29.56 -30.91 -16.65
C ILE A 594 -30.38 -32.00 -17.36
N THR A 595 -30.87 -31.76 -18.59
CA THR A 595 -31.55 -32.82 -19.35
C THR A 595 -30.65 -34.00 -19.66
N THR A 596 -29.37 -33.78 -19.97
CA THR A 596 -28.43 -34.88 -20.21
C THR A 596 -28.17 -35.68 -18.93
N ASN A 597 -28.06 -35.01 -17.77
CA ASN A 597 -27.92 -35.68 -16.47
C ASN A 597 -29.17 -36.48 -16.11
N ILE A 598 -30.35 -35.89 -16.25
CA ILE A 598 -31.63 -36.58 -16.04
C ILE A 598 -31.75 -37.81 -16.95
N LEU A 599 -31.35 -37.71 -18.23
CA LEU A 599 -31.37 -38.86 -19.15
C LEU A 599 -30.41 -39.98 -18.71
N LYS A 600 -29.20 -39.63 -18.28
CA LYS A 600 -28.23 -40.60 -17.75
C LYS A 600 -28.75 -41.29 -16.48
N LEU A 601 -29.26 -40.50 -15.54
CA LEU A 601 -29.78 -40.99 -14.26
C LEU A 601 -31.06 -41.82 -14.45
N THR A 602 -31.93 -41.41 -15.35
CA THR A 602 -33.12 -42.18 -15.77
C THR A 602 -32.73 -43.54 -16.34
N LYS A 603 -31.71 -43.58 -17.21
CA LYS A 603 -31.22 -44.83 -17.78
C LYS A 603 -30.64 -45.74 -16.70
N SER A 604 -29.85 -45.18 -15.77
CA SER A 604 -29.30 -45.91 -14.63
C SER A 604 -30.42 -46.51 -13.77
N LEU A 605 -31.40 -45.68 -13.40
CA LEU A 605 -32.56 -46.08 -12.63
C LEU A 605 -33.36 -47.20 -13.31
N LYS A 606 -33.53 -47.14 -14.63
CA LYS A 606 -34.23 -48.18 -15.41
C LYS A 606 -33.51 -49.52 -15.35
N GLU A 607 -32.19 -49.53 -15.44
CA GLU A 607 -31.39 -50.76 -15.28
C GLU A 607 -31.42 -51.26 -13.84
N ASP A 608 -31.30 -50.38 -12.84
CA ASP A 608 -31.37 -50.76 -11.41
C ASP A 608 -32.73 -51.36 -11.04
N ILE A 609 -33.82 -50.77 -11.54
CA ILE A 609 -35.18 -51.31 -11.36
C ILE A 609 -35.29 -52.68 -12.00
N LYS A 610 -34.79 -52.83 -13.22
CA LYS A 610 -34.83 -54.10 -13.96
C LYS A 610 -34.02 -55.19 -13.24
N GLU A 611 -32.84 -54.87 -12.74
CA GLU A 611 -32.01 -55.78 -11.94
C GLU A 611 -32.72 -56.18 -10.64
N LYS A 612 -33.28 -55.20 -9.90
CA LYS A 612 -34.05 -55.47 -8.67
C LYS A 612 -35.28 -56.34 -8.93
N ILE A 613 -35.96 -56.17 -10.07
CA ILE A 613 -37.08 -57.01 -10.49
C ILE A 613 -36.62 -58.44 -10.74
N GLU A 614 -35.57 -58.64 -11.53
CA GLU A 614 -35.06 -59.98 -11.84
C GLU A 614 -34.58 -60.70 -10.58
N LYS A 615 -33.84 -60.00 -9.70
CA LYS A 615 -33.42 -60.55 -8.40
C LYS A 615 -34.61 -60.94 -7.52
N LYS A 616 -35.65 -60.11 -7.43
CA LYS A 616 -36.88 -60.45 -6.68
C LYS A 616 -37.63 -61.64 -7.29
N LYS A 617 -37.62 -61.81 -8.62
CA LYS A 617 -38.20 -63.01 -9.26
C LYS A 617 -37.43 -64.27 -8.87
N GLU A 618 -36.10 -64.19 -8.84
CA GLU A 618 -35.25 -65.30 -8.38
C GLU A 618 -35.49 -65.62 -6.89
N GLU A 619 -35.57 -64.61 -6.03
CA GLU A 619 -35.86 -64.77 -4.60
C GLU A 619 -37.26 -65.32 -4.31
N ARG A 620 -38.26 -65.02 -5.15
CA ARG A 620 -39.60 -65.63 -5.03
C ARG A 620 -39.67 -67.06 -5.56
N ALA A 621 -38.78 -67.39 -6.49
CA ALA A 621 -38.71 -68.73 -7.08
C ALA A 621 -37.96 -69.71 -6.17
N ALA A 622 -37.00 -69.21 -5.39
CA ALA A 622 -36.30 -69.91 -4.32
C ALA A 622 -37.17 -70.04 -3.06
#